data_AF-A0A183BE68-F1
#
_entry.id   AF-A0A183BE68-F1
#
_cell.length_a   1.000
_cell.length_b   1.000
_cell.length_c   1.000
_cell.angle_alpha   90.00
_cell.angle_beta   90.00
_cell.angle_gamma   90.00
#
_symmetry.space_group_name_H-M   'P 1'
#
loop_
_entity.id
_entity.type
_entity.pdbx_description
1 polymer ?
#
loop_
_entity_poly.entity_id
_entity_poly.type
_entity_poly.pdbx_seq_one_letter_code
_entity_poly.pdbx_strand_id
1 'polypeptide(L)'
;MALNKYMHPRNPYRHRRPNFKQLAKKYPFFEEVAYVDENDRVNIDFKKPLHLAALSKALLLDDFGIKVELPLDRLVPTIPLRLNYILWLEDFIKSFSNPASNVRILDVGVGASCIYPLLGAKKNNWSFIGTETDQRNFTFARENVIRNGLQDLIKRTFSSFFVSLNRGLEPVPIGRRTTKWLLLCTRMCTHTRRKGKIKPGDCRSRMDKFSMYAHPIDYMAESESSAVAATWTHSDEQCG
;
A
#
# COMPACT_ATOMS: atom_id res chain seq x y z
N MET A 1 17.86 7.14 -5.62
CA MET A 1 16.48 7.28 -6.13
C MET A 1 16.52 7.56 -7.62
N ALA A 2 16.09 6.60 -8.44
CA ALA A 2 16.06 6.76 -9.89
C ALA A 2 14.88 7.65 -10.29
N LEU A 3 15.13 8.64 -11.15
CA LEU A 3 14.10 9.35 -11.90
C LEU A 3 13.44 8.29 -12.80
N ASN A 4 12.25 7.85 -12.41
CA ASN A 4 11.65 6.66 -12.99
C ASN A 4 10.64 7.08 -14.06
N LYS A 5 10.79 6.59 -15.29
CA LYS A 5 9.79 6.75 -16.37
C LYS A 5 8.39 6.33 -15.91
N TYR A 6 8.32 5.38 -14.97
CA TYR A 6 7.09 4.83 -14.39
C TYR A 6 6.54 5.61 -13.19
N MET A 7 7.10 6.77 -12.83
CA MET A 7 6.46 7.67 -11.85
C MET A 7 5.31 8.44 -12.48
N HIS A 8 4.27 8.67 -11.68
CA HIS A 8 3.10 9.43 -12.09
C HIS A 8 3.51 10.85 -12.56
N PRO A 9 2.96 11.39 -13.67
CA PRO A 9 3.35 12.71 -14.17
C PRO A 9 3.24 13.83 -13.14
N ARG A 10 2.22 13.76 -12.27
CA ARG A 10 1.96 14.72 -11.18
C ARG A 10 2.80 14.49 -9.91
N ASN A 11 3.73 13.52 -9.90
CA ASN A 11 4.57 13.25 -8.74
C ASN A 11 5.78 14.22 -8.71
N PRO A 12 5.95 15.05 -7.65
CA PRO A 12 7.06 16.00 -7.57
C PRO A 12 8.44 15.31 -7.61
N TYR A 13 8.54 14.10 -7.08
CA TYR A 13 9.79 13.33 -7.06
C TYR A 13 10.19 12.76 -8.42
N ARG A 14 9.31 12.87 -9.44
CA ARG A 14 9.60 12.45 -10.83
C ARG A 14 10.67 13.30 -11.48
N HIS A 15 10.74 14.58 -11.14
CA HIS A 15 11.68 15.54 -11.72
C HIS A 15 12.64 16.10 -10.68
N ARG A 16 12.22 16.18 -9.42
CA ARG A 16 13.01 16.74 -8.33
C ARG A 16 13.47 15.64 -7.36
N ARG A 17 14.78 15.43 -7.27
CA ARG A 17 15.33 14.55 -6.24
C ARG A 17 15.35 15.28 -4.89
N PRO A 18 15.11 14.57 -3.77
CA PRO A 18 15.29 15.15 -2.44
C PRO A 18 16.72 15.66 -2.25
N ASN A 19 16.85 16.86 -1.68
CA ASN A 19 18.16 17.44 -1.36
C ASN A 19 18.58 17.01 0.04
N PHE A 20 19.40 15.96 0.14
CA PHE A 20 19.84 15.41 1.42
C PHE A 20 20.66 16.40 2.26
N LYS A 21 21.40 17.33 1.62
CA LYS A 21 22.13 18.37 2.34
C LYS A 21 21.18 19.33 3.05
N GLN A 22 20.07 19.70 2.41
CA GLN A 22 19.04 20.54 3.04
C GLN A 22 18.30 19.79 4.15
N LEU A 23 17.96 18.51 3.94
CA LEU A 23 17.30 17.70 4.96
C LEU A 23 18.18 17.49 6.19
N ALA A 24 19.48 17.21 6.03
CA ALA A 24 20.42 17.07 7.13
C ALA A 24 20.52 18.36 7.95
N LYS A 25 20.64 19.51 7.29
CA LYS A 25 20.69 20.81 7.99
C LYS A 25 19.41 21.13 8.77
N LYS A 26 18.24 20.67 8.29
CA LYS A 26 16.94 21.00 8.89
C LYS A 26 16.53 20.03 10.01
N TYR A 27 16.95 18.78 9.91
CA TYR A 27 16.47 17.70 10.77
C TYR A 27 17.65 16.96 11.43
N PRO A 28 17.92 17.19 12.73
CA PRO A 28 19.02 16.55 13.45
C PRO A 28 19.01 15.01 13.36
N PHE A 29 17.82 14.41 13.48
CA PHE A 29 17.66 12.95 13.35
C PHE A 29 18.03 12.40 11.96
N PHE A 30 18.02 13.24 10.92
CA PHE A 30 18.45 12.86 9.58
C PHE A 30 19.95 13.09 9.40
N GLU A 31 20.49 14.14 10.00
CA GLU A 31 21.93 14.40 10.04
C GLU A 31 22.70 13.25 10.70
N GLU A 32 22.22 12.74 11.85
CA GLU A 32 22.84 11.64 12.60
C GLU A 32 23.04 10.36 11.77
N VAL A 33 22.20 10.13 10.76
CA VAL A 33 22.26 8.95 9.90
C VAL A 33 22.86 9.25 8.53
N ALA A 34 23.03 10.51 8.17
CA ALA A 34 23.62 10.89 6.90
C ALA A 34 25.15 10.80 6.99
N TYR A 35 25.80 10.48 5.87
CA TYR A 35 27.25 10.52 5.76
C TYR A 35 27.66 11.32 4.53
N VAL A 36 28.86 11.88 4.58
CA VAL A 36 29.45 12.61 3.47
C VAL A 36 30.38 11.65 2.72
N ASP A 37 30.20 11.57 1.42
CA ASP A 37 31.07 10.79 0.52
C ASP A 37 32.31 11.61 0.11
N GLU A 38 33.29 10.98 -0.54
CA GLU A 38 34.57 11.60 -0.96
C GLU A 38 34.39 12.85 -1.86
N ASN A 39 33.21 12.99 -2.47
CA ASN A 39 32.84 14.12 -3.33
C ASN A 39 32.05 15.23 -2.59
N ASP A 40 32.13 15.30 -1.26
CA ASP A 40 31.38 16.23 -0.39
C ASP A 40 29.84 16.17 -0.56
N ARG A 41 29.33 15.00 -0.98
CA ARG A 41 27.90 14.76 -1.17
C ARG A 41 27.33 14.04 0.05
N VAL A 42 26.28 14.64 0.61
CA VAL A 42 25.49 14.02 1.68
C VAL A 42 24.69 12.85 1.09
N ASN A 43 24.91 11.65 1.63
CA ASN A 43 24.32 10.40 1.22
C ASN A 43 23.75 9.65 2.42
N ILE A 44 22.95 8.62 2.12
CA ILE A 44 22.34 7.72 3.11
C ILE A 44 22.44 6.27 2.61
N ASP A 45 22.45 5.32 3.53
CA ASP A 45 22.47 3.90 3.20
C ASP A 45 21.02 3.36 3.09
N PHE A 46 20.55 3.15 1.86
CA PHE A 46 19.22 2.62 1.59
C PHE A 46 19.01 1.17 2.03
N LYS A 47 20.06 0.45 2.46
CA LYS A 47 19.93 -0.92 2.99
C LYS A 47 19.62 -0.92 4.48
N LYS A 48 19.93 0.17 5.20
CA LYS A 48 19.72 0.28 6.65
C LYS A 48 18.31 0.82 6.94
N PRO A 49 17.46 0.06 7.67
CA PRO A 49 16.10 0.51 8.02
C PRO A 49 16.07 1.86 8.75
N LEU A 50 17.06 2.13 9.60
CA LEU A 50 17.20 3.39 10.33
C LEU A 50 17.32 4.60 9.38
N HIS A 51 18.17 4.50 8.36
CA HIS A 51 18.39 5.57 7.38
C HIS A 51 17.14 5.78 6.52
N LEU A 52 16.48 4.68 6.12
CA LEU A 52 15.21 4.75 5.40
C LEU A 52 14.11 5.40 6.24
N ALA A 53 14.01 5.05 7.53
CA ALA A 53 13.00 5.59 8.43
C ALA A 53 13.20 7.09 8.63
N ALA A 54 14.43 7.53 8.87
CA ALA A 54 14.80 8.93 8.97
C ALA A 54 14.47 9.70 7.68
N LEU A 55 14.82 9.14 6.51
CA LEU A 55 14.48 9.75 5.22
C LEU A 55 12.96 9.90 5.05
N SER A 56 12.21 8.83 5.26
CA SER A 56 10.76 8.85 5.09
C SER A 56 10.09 9.81 6.06
N LYS A 57 10.56 9.89 7.30
CA LYS A 57 10.10 10.86 8.31
C LYS A 57 10.42 12.29 7.88
N ALA A 58 11.63 12.56 7.41
CA ALA A 58 12.03 13.88 6.94
C ALA A 58 11.20 14.33 5.73
N LEU A 59 11.01 13.46 4.73
CA LEU A 59 10.21 13.78 3.53
C LEU A 59 8.74 14.02 3.87
N LEU A 60 8.14 13.20 4.73
CA LEU A 60 6.75 13.39 5.14
C LEU A 60 6.54 14.71 5.86
N LEU A 61 7.50 15.09 6.71
CA LEU A 61 7.43 16.32 7.47
C LEU A 61 7.69 17.55 6.59
N ASP A 62 8.67 17.48 5.68
CA ASP A 62 9.07 18.62 4.84
C ASP A 62 8.05 18.91 3.74
N ASP A 63 7.62 17.86 3.02
CA ASP A 63 6.79 18.02 1.81
C ASP A 63 5.28 17.99 2.10
N PHE A 64 4.85 17.32 3.17
CA PHE A 64 3.42 17.11 3.47
C PHE A 64 2.99 17.60 4.87
N GLY A 65 3.93 18.04 5.70
CA GLY A 65 3.64 18.42 7.09
C GLY A 65 3.14 17.25 7.95
N ILE A 66 3.42 16.01 7.55
CA ILE A 66 2.98 14.79 8.25
C ILE A 66 4.06 14.34 9.23
N LYS A 67 3.70 14.23 10.51
CA LYS A 67 4.57 13.75 11.58
C LYS A 67 4.33 12.27 11.83
N VAL A 68 5.34 11.42 11.63
CA VAL A 68 5.24 9.98 11.89
C VAL A 68 6.37 9.46 12.77
N GLU A 69 6.06 8.44 13.57
CA GLU A 69 7.04 7.54 14.16
C GLU A 69 6.94 6.18 13.49
N LEU A 70 8.10 5.62 13.11
CA LEU A 70 8.21 4.39 12.35
C LEU A 70 9.03 3.37 13.13
N PRO A 71 8.46 2.21 13.51
CA PRO A 71 9.22 1.16 14.16
C PRO A 71 10.19 0.50 13.17
N LEU A 72 11.44 0.32 13.60
CA LEU A 72 12.52 -0.23 12.75
C LEU A 72 12.38 -1.73 12.47
N ASP A 73 11.58 -2.44 13.26
CA ASP A 73 11.27 -3.87 13.10
C ASP A 73 10.05 -4.11 12.19
N ARG A 74 9.62 -3.09 11.46
CA ARG A 74 8.50 -3.13 10.52
C ARG A 74 8.87 -2.48 9.19
N LEU A 75 7.97 -2.62 8.22
CA LEU A 75 8.17 -2.07 6.89
C LEU A 75 8.21 -0.54 6.93
N VAL A 76 9.31 0.04 6.46
CA VAL A 76 9.44 1.48 6.23
C VAL A 76 8.96 1.81 4.81
N PRO A 77 7.92 2.64 4.64
CA PRO A 77 7.40 2.97 3.32
C PRO A 77 8.34 3.93 2.58
N THR A 78 8.50 3.73 1.27
CA THR A 78 9.16 4.68 0.37
C THR A 78 8.17 5.72 -0.16
N ILE A 79 8.26 6.96 0.32
CA ILE A 79 7.26 8.02 0.09
C ILE A 79 6.95 8.27 -1.39
N PRO A 80 7.95 8.39 -2.30
CA PRO A 80 7.67 8.65 -3.71
C PRO A 80 6.79 7.59 -4.38
N LEU A 81 6.97 6.32 -3.99
CA LEU A 81 6.19 5.22 -4.55
C LEU A 81 4.77 5.19 -3.99
N ARG A 82 4.59 5.47 -2.70
CA ARG A 82 3.26 5.54 -2.08
C ARG A 82 2.43 6.70 -2.62
N LEU A 83 3.08 7.83 -2.90
CA LEU A 83 2.45 8.98 -3.53
C LEU A 83 1.96 8.68 -4.96
N ASN A 84 2.70 7.87 -5.75
CA ASN A 84 2.21 7.46 -7.07
C ASN A 84 0.85 6.78 -6.98
N TYR A 85 0.65 5.92 -5.98
CA TYR A 85 -0.61 5.21 -5.85
C TYR A 85 -1.75 6.17 -5.49
N ILE A 86 -1.53 7.11 -4.57
CA ILE A 86 -2.52 8.16 -4.26
C ILE A 86 -2.90 8.96 -5.52
N LEU A 87 -1.91 9.38 -6.32
CA LEU A 87 -2.17 10.12 -7.56
C LEU A 87 -2.94 9.30 -8.59
N TRP A 88 -2.66 7.99 -8.67
CA TRP A 88 -3.41 7.10 -9.55
C TRP A 88 -4.86 6.90 -9.08
N LEU A 89 -5.08 6.79 -7.76
CA LEU A 89 -6.43 6.76 -7.18
C LEU A 89 -7.21 8.04 -7.48
N GLU A 90 -6.55 9.20 -7.48
CA GLU A 90 -7.21 10.46 -7.86
C GLU A 90 -7.70 10.45 -9.30
N ASP A 91 -6.88 9.98 -10.23
CA ASP A 91 -7.24 9.93 -11.65
C ASP A 91 -8.37 8.91 -11.88
N PHE A 92 -8.31 7.78 -11.17
CA PHE A 92 -9.39 6.79 -11.17
C PHE A 92 -10.70 7.39 -10.64
N ILE A 93 -10.67 8.09 -9.50
CA ILE A 93 -11.87 8.71 -8.92
C ILE A 93 -12.46 9.80 -9.84
N LYS A 94 -11.60 10.58 -10.50
CA LYS A 94 -12.03 11.61 -11.47
C LYS A 94 -12.67 11.02 -12.72
N SER A 95 -12.39 9.75 -13.03
CA SER A 95 -12.99 9.09 -14.19
C SER A 95 -14.45 8.70 -13.99
N PHE A 96 -14.97 8.73 -12.75
CA PHE A 96 -16.40 8.52 -12.50
C PHE A 96 -17.24 9.72 -12.97
N SER A 97 -18.40 9.44 -13.55
CA SER A 97 -19.33 10.44 -14.12
C SER A 97 -19.80 11.47 -13.09
N ASN A 98 -19.86 11.09 -11.82
CA ASN A 98 -20.16 11.98 -10.71
C ASN A 98 -19.08 11.80 -9.63
N PRO A 99 -17.99 12.58 -9.66
CA PRO A 99 -16.91 12.43 -8.68
C PRO A 99 -17.49 12.69 -7.29
N ALA A 100 -17.54 11.63 -6.49
CA ALA A 100 -18.17 11.68 -5.16
C ALA A 100 -17.56 12.83 -4.35
N SER A 101 -18.40 13.74 -3.86
CA SER A 101 -17.99 14.84 -2.98
C SER A 101 -17.37 14.33 -1.66
N ASN A 102 -17.69 13.09 -1.27
CA ASN A 102 -17.22 12.44 -0.06
C ASN A 102 -16.59 11.07 -0.36
N VAL A 103 -15.34 11.08 -0.81
CA VAL A 103 -14.57 9.86 -1.07
C VAL A 103 -14.26 9.14 0.26
N ARG A 104 -14.68 7.87 0.35
CA ARG A 104 -14.35 6.95 1.44
C ARG A 104 -13.55 5.76 0.91
N ILE A 105 -12.39 5.49 1.51
CA ILE A 105 -11.46 4.46 1.05
C ILE A 105 -11.22 3.43 2.15
N LEU A 106 -11.25 2.15 1.79
CA LEU A 106 -10.82 1.05 2.65
C LEU A 106 -9.34 0.76 2.38
N ASP A 107 -8.48 0.95 3.38
CA ASP A 107 -7.06 0.56 3.33
C ASP A 107 -6.86 -0.74 4.12
N VAL A 108 -6.52 -1.82 3.40
CA VAL A 108 -6.34 -3.15 3.99
C VAL A 108 -4.87 -3.39 4.31
N GLY A 109 -4.55 -3.49 5.60
CA GLY A 109 -3.16 -3.62 6.06
C GLY A 109 -2.44 -2.27 6.07
N VAL A 110 -2.96 -1.32 6.86
CA VAL A 110 -2.43 0.05 6.91
C VAL A 110 -0.95 0.13 7.37
N GLY A 111 -0.47 -0.90 8.07
CA GLY A 111 0.87 -0.97 8.63
C GLY A 111 1.14 0.10 9.71
N ALA A 112 2.31 0.04 10.34
CA ALA A 112 2.68 0.99 11.39
C ALA A 112 2.68 2.46 10.94
N SER A 113 2.99 2.71 9.67
CA SER A 113 3.06 4.06 9.11
C SER A 113 1.71 4.73 8.87
N CYS A 114 0.64 3.95 8.63
CA CYS A 114 -0.65 4.47 8.17
C CYS A 114 -0.51 5.42 6.94
N ILE A 115 0.38 5.08 6.00
CA ILE A 115 0.87 6.02 4.99
C ILE A 115 -0.20 6.48 4.00
N TYR A 116 -1.05 5.58 3.47
CA TYR A 116 -2.07 5.96 2.50
C TYR A 116 -3.18 6.81 3.13
N PRO A 117 -3.72 6.45 4.30
CA PRO A 117 -4.70 7.29 4.98
C PRO A 117 -4.15 8.67 5.31
N LEU A 118 -2.91 8.76 5.81
CA LEU A 118 -2.29 10.05 6.15
C LEU A 118 -2.09 10.93 4.91
N LEU A 119 -1.54 10.37 3.82
CA LEU A 119 -1.32 11.12 2.58
C LEU A 119 -2.65 11.55 1.94
N GLY A 120 -3.61 10.63 1.80
CA GLY A 120 -4.90 10.93 1.18
C GLY A 120 -5.74 11.91 1.99
N ALA A 121 -5.74 11.79 3.32
CA ALA A 121 -6.44 12.74 4.19
C ALA A 121 -5.82 14.14 4.13
N LYS A 122 -4.48 14.27 4.24
CA LYS A 122 -3.83 15.59 4.16
C LYS A 122 -3.93 16.23 2.79
N LYS A 123 -3.76 15.45 1.72
CA LYS A 123 -3.67 15.99 0.36
C LYS A 123 -5.05 16.21 -0.27
N ASN A 124 -6.03 15.34 0.02
CA ASN A 124 -7.30 15.31 -0.70
C ASN A 124 -8.53 15.37 0.22
N ASN A 125 -8.33 15.48 1.54
CA ASN A 125 -9.41 15.44 2.53
C ASN A 125 -10.29 14.17 2.44
N TRP A 126 -9.70 13.06 1.99
CA TRP A 126 -10.39 11.78 1.88
C TRP A 126 -10.59 11.14 3.25
N SER A 127 -11.72 10.45 3.40
CA SER A 127 -12.00 9.64 4.58
C SER A 127 -11.51 8.21 4.37
N PHE A 128 -10.93 7.61 5.39
CA PHE A 128 -10.37 6.27 5.36
C PHE A 128 -10.94 5.39 6.47
N ILE A 129 -11.16 4.13 6.12
CA ILE A 129 -11.30 3.02 7.06
C ILE A 129 -10.06 2.15 6.88
N GLY A 130 -9.20 2.11 7.88
CA GLY A 130 -7.99 1.30 7.88
C GLY A 130 -8.17 0.00 8.64
N THR A 131 -7.75 -1.13 8.07
CA THR A 131 -7.70 -2.41 8.80
C THR A 131 -6.26 -2.86 9.05
N GLU A 132 -6.03 -3.48 10.20
CA GLU A 132 -4.74 -4.09 10.55
C GLU A 132 -4.96 -5.29 11.47
N THR A 133 -4.07 -6.28 11.35
CA THR A 133 -4.08 -7.54 12.09
C THR A 133 -2.96 -7.61 13.12
N ASP A 134 -1.86 -6.89 12.91
CA ASP A 134 -0.74 -6.81 13.86
C ASP A 134 -0.97 -5.69 14.88
N GLN A 135 -0.99 -6.04 16.17
CA GLN A 135 -1.29 -5.10 17.26
C GLN A 135 -0.27 -3.96 17.36
N ARG A 136 1.01 -4.23 17.05
CA ARG A 136 2.07 -3.22 17.07
C ARG A 136 1.86 -2.23 15.93
N ASN A 137 1.61 -2.71 14.73
CA ASN A 137 1.26 -1.87 13.58
C ASN A 137 0.03 -1.01 13.88
N PHE A 138 -1.02 -1.62 14.44
CA PHE A 138 -2.25 -0.91 14.80
C PHE A 138 -1.98 0.22 15.81
N THR A 139 -1.14 -0.03 16.82
CA THR A 139 -0.80 0.97 17.84
C THR A 139 -0.01 2.14 17.26
N PHE A 140 1.02 1.88 16.46
CA PHE A 140 1.79 2.93 15.77
C PHE A 140 0.94 3.71 14.78
N ALA A 141 0.11 3.02 13.98
CA ALA A 141 -0.86 3.67 13.12
C ALA A 141 -1.84 4.51 13.94
N ARG A 142 -2.18 4.05 15.16
CA ARG A 142 -3.06 4.77 16.07
C ARG A 142 -2.50 6.15 16.39
N GLU A 143 -1.29 6.13 16.91
CA GLU A 143 -0.53 7.29 17.36
C GLU A 143 -0.21 8.24 16.21
N ASN A 144 0.17 7.71 15.04
CA ASN A 144 0.52 8.52 13.88
C ASN A 144 -0.65 9.39 13.39
N VAL A 145 -1.88 8.88 13.36
CA VAL A 145 -3.06 9.71 13.02
C VAL A 145 -3.32 10.77 14.09
N ILE A 146 -3.22 10.41 15.38
CA ILE A 146 -3.46 11.35 16.49
C ILE A 146 -2.45 12.50 16.43
N ARG A 147 -1.17 12.18 16.18
CA ARG A 147 -0.08 13.15 16.05
C ARG A 147 -0.30 14.19 14.93
N ASN A 148 -1.17 13.87 13.97
CA ASN A 148 -1.50 14.74 12.84
C ASN A 148 -2.91 15.37 12.92
N GLY A 149 -3.69 15.06 13.96
CA GLY A 149 -5.05 15.59 14.13
C GLY A 149 -6.03 15.10 13.06
N LEU A 150 -5.92 13.85 12.62
CA LEU A 150 -6.71 13.29 11.49
C LEU A 150 -7.71 12.20 11.92
N GLN A 151 -8.08 12.15 13.21
CA GLN A 151 -8.96 11.11 13.75
C GLN A 151 -10.35 11.11 13.11
N ASP A 152 -10.84 12.29 12.70
CA ASP A 152 -12.18 12.43 12.11
C ASP A 152 -12.26 11.85 10.70
N LEU A 153 -11.16 11.93 9.96
CA LEU A 153 -11.05 11.41 8.60
C LEU A 153 -10.59 9.96 8.56
N ILE A 154 -9.80 9.50 9.55
CA ILE A 154 -9.16 8.18 9.53
C ILE A 154 -9.68 7.33 10.70
N LYS A 155 -10.66 6.49 10.39
CA LYS A 155 -11.14 5.44 11.29
C LYS A 155 -10.31 4.18 11.09
N ARG A 156 -10.03 3.45 12.16
CA ARG A 156 -9.26 2.19 12.09
C ARG A 156 -9.96 1.11 12.87
N THR A 157 -9.91 -0.10 12.33
CA THR A 157 -10.47 -1.28 12.95
C THR A 157 -9.37 -2.33 13.09
N PHE A 158 -9.17 -2.80 14.31
CA PHE A 158 -8.32 -3.96 14.55
C PHE A 158 -9.10 -5.22 14.17
N SER A 159 -8.58 -5.97 13.19
CA SER A 159 -9.25 -7.18 12.71
C SER A 159 -8.65 -8.41 13.40
N SER A 160 -9.30 -8.85 14.48
CA SER A 160 -9.00 -10.15 15.11
C SER A 160 -9.47 -11.33 14.25
N PHE A 161 -10.41 -11.12 13.33
CA PHE A 161 -11.02 -12.18 12.50
C PHE A 161 -9.98 -12.97 11.68
N PHE A 162 -9.01 -12.28 11.09
CA PHE A 162 -7.90 -12.89 10.35
C PHE A 162 -6.89 -13.60 11.26
N VAL A 163 -6.74 -13.16 12.52
CA VAL A 163 -5.88 -13.82 13.51
C VAL A 163 -6.50 -15.15 13.94
N SER A 164 -7.82 -15.19 14.14
CA SER A 164 -8.55 -16.42 14.48
C SER A 164 -8.54 -17.44 13.33
N LEU A 165 -8.65 -16.99 12.07
CA LEU A 165 -8.58 -17.89 10.92
C LEU A 165 -7.20 -18.57 10.79
N ASN A 166 -6.12 -17.87 11.12
CA ASN A 166 -4.76 -18.43 11.08
C ASN A 166 -4.43 -19.34 12.27
N ARG A 167 -5.09 -19.16 13.43
CA ARG A 167 -4.89 -20.03 14.60
C ARG A 167 -5.67 -21.34 14.52
N GLY A 168 -6.71 -21.42 13.69
CA GLY A 168 -7.52 -22.62 13.48
C GLY A 168 -7.02 -23.58 12.39
N LEU A 169 -5.91 -23.25 11.71
CA LEU A 169 -5.32 -24.13 10.67
C LEU A 169 -4.25 -25.03 11.30
N GLU A 170 -4.67 -26.04 12.06
CA GLU A 170 -3.87 -27.27 12.07
C GLU A 170 -3.89 -27.87 10.66
N PRO A 171 -2.79 -28.50 10.20
CA PRO A 171 -2.78 -29.18 8.91
C PRO A 171 -3.77 -30.35 8.94
N VAL A 172 -4.99 -30.10 8.50
CA VAL A 172 -6.00 -31.13 8.30
C VAL A 172 -5.50 -32.06 7.18
N PRO A 173 -5.42 -33.38 7.40
CA PRO A 173 -5.01 -34.30 6.34
C PRO A 173 -5.94 -34.13 5.14
N ILE A 174 -5.32 -33.98 3.96
CA ILE A 174 -5.99 -33.66 2.69
C ILE A 174 -6.94 -34.80 2.31
N GLY A 175 -8.20 -34.66 2.70
CA GLY A 175 -9.34 -35.38 2.16
C GLY A 175 -10.05 -34.51 1.14
N ARG A 176 -10.19 -35.01 -0.09
CA ARG A 176 -10.80 -34.30 -1.23
C ARG A 176 -12.21 -33.80 -0.87
N ARG A 177 -12.43 -32.49 -0.89
CA ARG A 177 -13.62 -31.81 -1.44
C ARG A 177 -13.46 -30.30 -1.36
N THR A 178 -13.95 -29.66 -2.41
CA THR A 178 -13.69 -28.29 -2.83
C THR A 178 -14.57 -27.27 -2.11
N THR A 179 -13.97 -26.20 -1.57
CA THR A 179 -14.63 -24.89 -1.40
C THR A 179 -13.60 -23.79 -1.63
N LYS A 180 -13.80 -23.00 -2.69
CA LYS A 180 -12.92 -21.91 -3.14
C LYS A 180 -13.17 -20.67 -2.28
N TRP A 181 -12.21 -20.33 -1.41
CA TRP A 181 -12.08 -18.98 -0.85
C TRP A 181 -11.00 -18.23 -1.63
N LEU A 182 -11.37 -17.20 -2.40
CA LEU A 182 -10.41 -16.33 -3.07
C LEU A 182 -10.03 -15.19 -2.11
N LEU A 183 -9.10 -15.45 -1.21
CA LEU A 183 -8.41 -14.42 -0.42
C LEU A 183 -7.30 -13.81 -1.30
N LEU A 184 -7.43 -12.55 -1.68
CA LEU A 184 -6.33 -11.80 -2.30
C LEU A 184 -5.32 -11.42 -1.20
N CYS A 185 -4.51 -12.39 -0.78
CA CYS A 185 -3.41 -12.15 0.14
C CYS A 185 -2.19 -11.72 -0.68
N THR A 186 -1.90 -10.42 -0.75
CA THR A 186 -0.57 -9.95 -1.20
C THR A 186 0.46 -10.29 -0.14
N ARG A 187 0.86 -11.57 -0.10
CA ARG A 187 2.05 -12.03 0.61
C ARG A 187 3.06 -12.53 -0.42
N MET A 188 3.63 -11.60 -1.18
CA MET A 188 4.78 -11.87 -2.01
C MET A 188 6.04 -11.56 -1.19
N CYS A 189 6.80 -12.62 -0.90
CA CYS A 189 8.23 -12.64 -0.54
C CYS A 189 8.70 -12.02 0.79
N THR A 190 8.97 -12.90 1.76
CA THR A 190 10.31 -12.97 2.36
C THR A 190 10.81 -14.42 2.23
N HIS A 191 11.86 -14.62 1.44
CA HIS A 191 12.53 -15.89 1.20
C HIS A 191 13.09 -16.52 2.49
N THR A 192 12.83 -17.81 2.67
CA THR A 192 13.83 -18.72 3.26
C THR A 192 14.26 -19.72 2.20
N ARG A 193 15.53 -19.60 1.77
CA ARG A 193 16.28 -20.59 0.98
C ARG A 193 16.16 -21.97 1.62
N ARG A 194 15.80 -23.01 0.84
CA ARG A 194 16.35 -24.37 0.98
C ARG A 194 16.32 -25.10 -0.37
N LYS A 195 17.55 -25.33 -0.87
CA LYS A 195 18.07 -26.30 -1.84
C LYS A 195 17.12 -26.95 -2.89
N GLY A 196 17.38 -26.67 -4.17
CA GLY A 196 16.93 -27.50 -5.30
C GLY A 196 17.12 -26.78 -6.65
N LYS A 197 17.89 -27.36 -7.57
CA LYS A 197 18.19 -26.81 -8.91
C LYS A 197 16.94 -26.81 -9.81
N ILE A 198 16.64 -25.71 -10.51
CA ILE A 198 15.76 -25.70 -11.68
C ILE A 198 16.50 -25.01 -12.83
N LYS A 199 16.53 -25.67 -14.01
CA LYS A 199 17.19 -25.22 -15.24
C LYS A 199 16.39 -24.10 -15.93
N PRO A 200 17.02 -23.23 -16.74
CA PRO A 200 16.37 -22.07 -17.32
C PRO A 200 15.62 -22.43 -18.61
N GLY A 201 14.34 -22.06 -18.67
CA GLY A 201 13.56 -22.05 -19.91
C GLY A 201 12.14 -22.56 -19.71
N ASP A 202 11.25 -21.73 -19.14
CA ASP A 202 9.85 -21.63 -19.59
C ASP A 202 9.13 -20.47 -18.89
N CYS A 203 9.06 -19.29 -19.51
CA CYS A 203 8.32 -18.13 -19.01
C CYS A 203 7.89 -17.20 -20.17
N ARG A 204 7.41 -17.76 -21.29
CA ARG A 204 7.04 -16.93 -22.46
C ARG A 204 5.67 -17.19 -23.10
N SER A 205 4.75 -17.89 -22.45
CA SER A 205 3.43 -18.15 -23.05
C SER A 205 2.30 -18.12 -22.03
N ARG A 206 1.93 -16.93 -21.55
CA ARG A 206 0.61 -16.74 -20.93
C ARG A 206 0.10 -15.30 -20.88
N MET A 207 0.49 -14.49 -21.86
CA MET A 207 0.15 -13.08 -21.94
C MET A 207 -0.69 -12.71 -23.16
N ASP A 208 -1.44 -13.66 -23.72
CA ASP A 208 -2.39 -13.38 -24.79
C ASP A 208 -3.75 -14.02 -24.47
N LYS A 209 -4.72 -13.15 -24.17
CA LYS A 209 -6.20 -13.28 -24.23
C LYS A 209 -6.86 -12.56 -23.05
N PHE A 210 -7.04 -11.24 -23.19
CA PHE A 210 -8.05 -10.46 -22.48
C PHE A 210 -8.99 -9.88 -23.54
N SER A 211 -10.25 -10.33 -23.56
CA SER A 211 -11.35 -9.68 -24.28
C SER A 211 -12.50 -9.53 -23.30
N MET A 212 -13.10 -8.34 -23.25
CA MET A 212 -14.10 -7.95 -22.25
C MET A 212 -15.32 -7.44 -23.01
N TYR A 213 -16.45 -8.13 -22.88
CA TYR A 213 -17.78 -7.65 -23.30
C TYR A 213 -18.64 -7.42 -22.06
N ALA A 214 -19.33 -6.29 -22.03
CA ALA A 214 -20.30 -5.92 -21.00
C ALA A 214 -21.71 -5.93 -21.61
N HIS A 215 -22.68 -6.53 -20.92
CA HIS A 215 -24.11 -6.33 -21.20
C HIS A 215 -24.83 -5.83 -19.94
N PRO A 216 -25.92 -5.05 -20.10
CA PRO A 216 -26.65 -4.43 -19.00
C PRO A 216 -27.64 -5.42 -18.40
N ILE A 217 -27.74 -5.45 -17.06
CA ILE A 217 -28.84 -6.11 -16.36
C ILE A 217 -29.67 -5.02 -15.68
N ASP A 218 -30.89 -4.86 -16.19
CA ASP A 218 -31.99 -4.20 -15.50
C ASP A 218 -32.41 -5.06 -14.30
N TYR A 219 -32.46 -4.49 -13.10
CA TYR A 219 -33.37 -4.97 -12.05
C TYR A 219 -33.75 -3.83 -11.11
N MET A 220 -35.06 -3.70 -10.91
CA MET A 220 -35.70 -2.64 -10.14
C MET A 220 -35.56 -2.79 -8.62
N ALA A 221 -35.33 -1.64 -7.98
CA ALA A 221 -35.82 -1.16 -6.68
C ALA A 221 -35.95 -2.14 -5.50
N GLU A 222 -35.05 -2.05 -4.51
CA GLU A 222 -35.30 -1.39 -3.20
C GLU A 222 -34.17 -1.69 -2.19
N SER A 223 -33.84 -0.68 -1.38
CA SER A 223 -32.88 -0.62 -0.27
C SER A 223 -31.38 -0.48 -0.62
N GLU A 224 -30.84 0.67 -0.20
CA GLU A 224 -29.54 1.21 -0.51
C GLU A 224 -28.39 0.46 0.19
N SER A 225 -27.49 -0.14 -0.61
CA SER A 225 -26.05 -0.29 -0.32
C SER A 225 -25.38 -0.88 -1.56
N SER A 226 -24.98 -0.03 -2.51
CA SER A 226 -24.24 -0.47 -3.69
C SER A 226 -22.78 -0.78 -3.33
N ALA A 227 -22.53 -2.01 -2.89
CA ALA A 227 -21.21 -2.63 -2.95
C ALA A 227 -21.06 -3.27 -4.34
N VAL A 228 -20.18 -2.74 -5.18
CA VAL A 228 -19.86 -3.36 -6.48
C VAL A 228 -18.85 -4.47 -6.24
N ALA A 229 -19.31 -5.73 -6.26
CA ALA A 229 -18.47 -6.92 -6.30
C ALA A 229 -18.40 -7.44 -7.74
N ALA A 230 -17.20 -7.51 -8.31
CA ALA A 230 -16.99 -8.18 -9.60
C ALA A 230 -16.99 -9.71 -9.36
N THR A 231 -18.00 -10.40 -9.88
CA THR A 231 -18.09 -11.87 -9.84
C THR A 231 -17.62 -12.48 -11.17
N TRP A 232 -16.91 -13.60 -11.08
CA TRP A 232 -16.55 -14.47 -12.21
C TRP A 232 -17.46 -15.71 -12.13
N THR A 233 -18.29 -15.93 -13.16
CA THR A 233 -18.99 -17.21 -13.34
C THR A 233 -18.30 -17.98 -14.47
N HIS A 234 -17.82 -19.19 -14.16
CA HIS A 234 -17.45 -20.17 -15.19
C HIS A 234 -18.74 -20.76 -15.74
N SER A 235 -19.05 -20.50 -17.01
CA SER A 235 -20.00 -21.29 -17.77
C SER A 235 -19.23 -22.48 -18.35
N ASP A 236 -19.59 -23.68 -17.92
CA ASP A 236 -19.21 -24.93 -18.59
C ASP A 236 -19.94 -24.96 -19.94
N GLU A 237 -19.22 -24.71 -21.04
CA GLU A 237 -19.66 -25.15 -22.37
C GLU A 237 -18.92 -26.43 -22.73
N GLN A 238 -19.71 -27.49 -22.81
CA GLN A 238 -19.39 -28.78 -23.41
C GLN A 238 -19.03 -28.57 -24.88
N CYS A 239 -17.86 -29.05 -25.30
CA CYS A 239 -17.65 -29.48 -26.69
C CYS A 239 -17.46 -30.99 -26.69
N GLY A 240 -18.23 -31.66 -27.56
CA GLY A 240 -18.13 -33.09 -27.82
C GLY A 240 -16.87 -33.49 -28.58
#